data_AF-X1VSR1-F1
#
_entry.id   AF-X1VSR1-F1
#
_cell.length_a   1.000
_cell.length_b   1.000
_cell.length_c   1.000
_cell.angle_alpha   90.00
_cell.angle_beta   90.00
_cell.angle_gamma   90.00
#
_symmetry.space_group_name_H-M   'P 1'
#
loop_
_entity.id
_entity.type
_entity.pdbx_description
1 polymer ?
#
loop_
_entity_poly.entity_id
_entity_poly.type
_entity_poly.pdbx_seq_one_letter_code
_entity_poly.pdbx_strand_id
1 'polypeptide(L)'
;MQTRYEREAYQFLAVFRFLAYALAVMFTQVVPSLGVPAMPPLQLYIILATLGVYTALRVFSPLRWRERSLITYLIVLGDFLLCMLLVIYTNGLNSPFLLYSLTPIMTAALLFEEKVAISLAAIATIVLSIAHLALSQFIERFTWIMQGYNLTMLIIYTLFCFVAATVPYRINLNIRRRIEREAIIEERR
;
A
#
# COMPACT_ATOMS: atom_id res chain seq x y z
N MET A 1 -0.24 5.91 27.03
CA MET A 1 0.47 4.89 26.23
C MET A 1 -0.09 4.72 24.81
N GLN A 2 -1.43 4.69 24.63
CA GLN A 2 -2.10 4.63 23.31
C GLN A 2 -1.59 5.70 22.31
N THR A 3 -1.35 6.93 22.79
CA THR A 3 -0.81 8.05 21.99
C THR A 3 0.62 7.86 21.49
N ARG A 4 1.45 7.06 22.18
CA ARG A 4 2.84 6.80 21.76
C ARG A 4 2.88 5.74 20.66
N TYR A 5 2.09 4.67 20.80
CA TYR A 5 1.94 3.65 19.77
C TYR A 5 1.36 4.24 18.48
N GLU A 6 0.32 5.07 18.59
CA GLU A 6 -0.25 5.77 17.43
C GLU A 6 0.80 6.63 16.73
N ARG A 7 1.58 7.41 17.49
CA ARG A 7 2.66 8.24 16.93
C ARG A 7 3.72 7.41 16.21
N GLU A 8 4.13 6.28 16.76
CA GLU A 8 5.09 5.37 16.14
C GLU A 8 4.51 4.72 14.87
N ALA A 9 3.24 4.32 14.89
CA ALA A 9 2.54 3.80 13.71
C ALA A 9 2.44 4.86 12.58
N TYR A 10 2.13 6.11 12.92
CA TYR A 10 2.12 7.20 11.93
C TYR A 10 3.51 7.47 11.35
N GLN A 11 4.54 7.50 12.19
CA GLN A 11 5.92 7.68 11.74
C GLN A 11 6.33 6.55 10.79
N PHE A 12 6.02 5.30 11.16
CA PHE A 12 6.27 4.15 10.29
C PHE A 12 5.54 4.26 8.95
N LEU A 13 4.25 4.60 8.95
CA LEU A 13 3.46 4.77 7.73
C LEU A 13 3.97 5.91 6.85
N ALA A 14 4.35 7.03 7.45
CA ALA A 14 4.92 8.16 6.73
C ALA A 14 6.26 7.80 6.06
N VAL A 15 7.15 7.14 6.81
CA VAL A 15 8.44 6.65 6.30
C VAL A 15 8.23 5.61 5.21
N PHE A 16 7.35 4.63 5.42
CA PHE A 16 7.04 3.61 4.42
C PHE A 16 6.52 4.22 3.13
N ARG A 17 5.58 5.17 3.21
CA ARG A 17 5.01 5.86 2.05
C ARG A 17 6.05 6.69 1.31
N PHE A 18 6.87 7.44 2.04
CA PHE A 18 7.95 8.24 1.48
C PHE A 18 8.99 7.36 0.76
N LEU A 19 9.44 6.28 1.40
CA LEU A 19 10.41 5.35 0.82
C LEU A 19 9.85 4.63 -0.40
N ALA A 20 8.59 4.17 -0.35
CA ALA A 20 7.94 3.54 -1.50
C ALA A 20 7.84 4.50 -2.70
N TYR A 21 7.51 5.77 -2.45
CA TYR A 21 7.51 6.81 -3.49
C TYR A 21 8.93 7.10 -4.02
N ALA A 22 9.91 7.29 -3.13
CA ALA A 22 11.29 7.56 -3.51
C ALA A 22 11.89 6.42 -4.35
N LEU A 23 11.55 5.17 -4.03
CA LEU A 23 11.97 3.99 -4.76
C LEU A 23 11.29 3.92 -6.14
N ALA A 24 10.02 4.31 -6.25
CA ALA A 24 9.36 4.46 -7.55
C ALA A 24 10.01 5.55 -8.41
N VAL A 25 10.42 6.68 -7.81
CA VAL A 25 11.20 7.73 -8.51
C VAL A 25 12.55 7.20 -8.97
N MET A 26 13.28 6.46 -8.12
CA MET A 26 14.55 5.84 -8.49
C MET A 26 14.43 4.90 -9.69
N PHE A 27 13.43 3.99 -9.68
CA PHE A 27 13.21 3.05 -10.79
C PHE A 27 12.70 3.69 -12.08
N THR A 28 12.20 4.93 -12.02
CA THR A 28 11.70 5.63 -13.21
C THR A 28 12.68 6.66 -13.75
N GLN A 29 13.50 7.28 -12.91
CA GLN A 29 14.38 8.40 -13.30
C GLN A 29 15.88 8.05 -13.24
N VAL A 30 16.31 7.20 -12.31
CA VAL A 30 17.75 6.97 -12.04
C VAL A 30 18.25 5.70 -12.71
N VAL A 31 17.48 4.62 -12.60
CA VAL A 31 17.75 3.36 -13.28
C VAL A 31 16.54 3.08 -14.15
N PRO A 32 16.50 3.57 -15.41
CA PRO A 32 15.47 3.16 -16.35
C PRO A 32 15.58 1.64 -16.46
N SER A 33 14.68 0.92 -15.80
CA SER A 33 14.74 -0.54 -15.78
C SER A 33 14.62 -1.05 -17.20
N LEU A 34 15.63 -1.81 -17.63
CA LEU A 34 15.69 -2.52 -18.91
C LEU A 34 14.44 -3.41 -19.04
N GLY A 35 13.36 -2.90 -19.64
CA GLY A 35 12.12 -3.66 -19.85
C GLY A 35 10.82 -2.97 -19.47
N VAL A 36 10.81 -1.74 -18.96
CA VAL A 36 9.56 -0.97 -18.81
C VAL A 36 9.21 -0.29 -20.14
N PRO A 37 8.07 -0.59 -20.77
CA PRO A 37 7.61 0.09 -21.97
C PRO A 37 7.54 1.59 -21.68
N ALA A 38 8.13 2.37 -22.58
CA ALA A 38 8.31 3.81 -22.41
C ALA A 38 6.95 4.52 -22.37
N MET A 39 6.47 4.80 -21.16
CA MET A 39 5.37 5.76 -20.98
C MET A 39 5.85 7.13 -21.49
N PRO A 40 4.98 7.91 -22.16
CA PRO A 40 5.33 9.26 -22.59
C PRO A 40 5.96 10.06 -21.44
N PRO A 41 7.14 10.67 -21.62
CA PRO A 41 7.87 11.30 -20.52
C PRO A 41 7.05 12.35 -19.77
N LEU A 42 6.27 13.15 -20.52
CA LEU A 42 5.37 14.16 -19.96
C LEU A 42 4.36 13.55 -18.99
N GLN A 43 3.77 12.42 -19.36
CA GLN A 43 2.77 11.73 -18.56
C GLN A 43 3.37 11.17 -17.27
N LEU A 44 4.58 10.60 -17.36
CA LEU A 44 5.32 10.13 -16.20
C LEU A 44 5.65 11.28 -15.23
N TYR A 45 6.12 12.43 -15.73
CA TYR A 45 6.40 13.58 -14.89
C TYR A 45 5.15 14.14 -14.20
N ILE A 46 4.00 14.17 -14.89
CA ILE A 46 2.72 14.57 -14.29
C ILE A 46 2.34 13.61 -13.16
N ILE A 47 2.44 12.29 -13.39
CA ILE A 47 2.14 11.28 -12.37
C ILE A 47 3.06 11.43 -11.16
N LEU A 48 4.37 11.55 -11.39
CA LEU A 48 5.34 11.71 -10.30
C LEU A 48 5.12 13.01 -9.53
N ALA A 49 4.91 14.15 -10.22
CA ALA A 49 4.68 15.42 -9.55
C ALA A 49 3.39 15.40 -8.72
N THR A 50 2.28 14.92 -9.29
CA THR A 50 1.00 14.84 -8.58
C THR A 50 1.04 13.87 -7.41
N LEU A 51 1.62 12.68 -7.61
CA LEU A 51 1.79 11.69 -6.56
C LEU A 51 2.77 12.17 -5.48
N GLY A 52 3.81 12.91 -5.86
CA GLY A 52 4.77 13.53 -4.94
C GLY A 52 4.12 14.58 -4.05
N VAL A 53 3.31 15.48 -4.63
CA VAL A 53 2.51 16.44 -3.85
C VAL A 53 1.54 15.72 -2.92
N TYR A 54 0.82 14.72 -3.43
CA TYR A 54 -0.10 13.91 -2.61
C TYR A 54 0.63 13.19 -1.46
N THR A 55 1.81 12.62 -1.73
CA THR A 55 2.64 11.95 -0.74
C THR A 55 3.14 12.92 0.32
N ALA A 56 3.63 14.09 -0.08
CA ALA A 56 4.08 15.13 0.82
C ALA A 56 2.94 15.60 1.73
N LEU A 57 1.77 15.91 1.16
CA LEU A 57 0.58 16.28 1.93
C LEU A 57 0.22 15.20 2.94
N ARG A 58 0.25 13.92 2.56
CA ARG A 58 -0.03 12.80 3.46
C ARG A 58 1.02 12.61 4.57
N VAL A 59 2.29 12.85 4.27
CA VAL A 59 3.39 12.73 5.25
C VAL A 59 3.35 13.87 6.26
N PHE A 60 3.08 15.10 5.81
CA PHE A 60 3.06 16.30 6.67
C PHE A 60 1.72 16.60 7.31
N SER A 61 0.61 16.03 6.81
CA SER A 61 -0.70 16.10 7.44
C SER A 61 -1.01 14.77 8.13
N PRO A 62 -0.56 14.57 9.39
CA PRO A 62 -1.06 13.46 10.21
C PRO A 62 -2.55 13.74 10.48
N LEU A 63 -3.41 13.22 9.61
CA LEU A 63 -4.85 13.30 9.81
C LEU A 63 -5.15 12.73 11.20
N ARG A 64 -5.92 13.49 11.98
CA ARG A 64 -6.35 13.11 13.32
C ARG A 64 -7.31 11.91 13.24
N TRP A 65 -6.81 10.69 13.02
CA TRP A 65 -7.65 9.47 12.97
C TRP A 65 -8.11 8.99 14.35
N ARG A 66 -8.11 9.90 15.32
CA ARG A 66 -8.52 9.63 16.70
C ARG A 66 -10.01 9.29 16.80
N GLU A 67 -10.78 9.69 15.80
CA GLU A 67 -12.17 9.27 15.64
C GLU A 67 -12.23 8.27 14.49
N ARG A 68 -12.61 7.02 14.80
CA ARG A 68 -12.98 5.97 13.82
C ARG A 68 -14.29 6.37 13.11
N SER A 69 -14.31 7.54 12.48
CA SER A 69 -15.44 8.08 11.78
C SER A 69 -15.51 7.52 10.36
N LEU A 70 -16.69 7.61 9.75
CA LEU A 70 -16.92 7.24 8.34
C LEU A 70 -15.93 7.95 7.39
N ILE A 71 -15.51 9.16 7.73
CA ILE A 71 -14.55 9.95 6.95
C ILE A 71 -13.20 9.23 6.85
N THR A 72 -12.72 8.63 7.93
CA THR A 72 -11.44 7.91 7.95
C THR A 72 -11.47 6.69 7.03
N TYR A 73 -12.59 5.95 7.02
CA TYR A 73 -12.78 4.82 6.09
C TYR A 73 -12.83 5.26 4.62
N LEU A 74 -13.54 6.36 4.32
CA LEU A 74 -13.59 6.92 2.97
C LEU A 74 -12.22 7.36 2.48
N ILE A 75 -11.42 7.96 3.36
CA ILE A 75 -10.05 8.39 3.05
C ILE A 75 -9.13 7.21 2.74
N VAL A 76 -9.24 6.10 3.46
CA VAL A 76 -8.50 4.86 3.15
C VAL A 76 -8.96 4.24 1.85
N LEU A 77 -10.28 4.18 1.63
CA LEU A 77 -10.83 3.65 0.39
C LEU A 77 -10.38 4.47 -0.81
N GLY A 78 -10.38 5.80 -0.71
CA GLY A 78 -9.88 6.69 -1.76
C GLY A 78 -8.40 6.48 -2.03
N ASP A 79 -7.58 6.32 -0.98
CA ASP A 79 -6.16 6.02 -1.12
C ASP A 79 -5.91 4.66 -1.78
N PHE A 80 -6.72 3.66 -1.43
CA PHE A 80 -6.70 2.34 -2.03
C PHE A 80 -7.04 2.38 -3.52
N LEU A 81 -8.13 3.06 -3.89
CA LEU A 81 -8.53 3.20 -5.29
C LEU A 81 -7.47 3.94 -6.10
N LEU A 82 -6.92 5.04 -5.56
CA LEU A 82 -5.83 5.77 -6.21
C LEU A 82 -4.62 4.86 -6.46
N CYS A 83 -4.22 4.08 -5.46
CA CYS A 83 -3.09 3.14 -5.58
C CYS A 83 -3.35 2.05 -6.63
N MET A 84 -4.54 1.45 -6.65
CA MET A 84 -4.87 0.41 -7.62
C MET A 84 -4.95 0.96 -9.04
N LEU A 85 -5.57 2.13 -9.22
CA LEU A 85 -5.62 2.80 -10.52
C LEU A 85 -4.23 3.17 -11.03
N LEU A 86 -3.38 3.70 -10.14
CA LEU A 86 -2.00 4.03 -10.47
C LEU A 86 -1.26 2.80 -10.99
N VAL A 87 -1.29 1.69 -10.25
CA VAL A 87 -0.62 0.44 -10.65
C VAL A 87 -1.15 -0.08 -11.99
N ILE A 88 -2.48 -0.15 -12.15
CA ILE A 88 -3.10 -0.63 -13.39
C ILE A 88 -2.71 0.24 -14.58
N TYR A 89 -2.57 1.55 -14.38
CA TYR A 89 -2.26 2.50 -15.44
C TYR A 89 -0.78 2.57 -15.79
N THR A 90 0.11 2.22 -14.87
CA THR A 90 1.57 2.32 -15.02
C THR A 90 2.21 0.94 -15.16
N ASN A 91 1.76 0.12 -16.10
CA ASN A 91 2.35 -1.21 -16.36
C ASN A 91 1.95 -2.39 -15.45
N GLY A 92 0.90 -2.25 -14.63
CA GLY A 92 0.32 -3.35 -13.87
C GLY A 92 1.32 -3.98 -12.89
N LEU A 93 1.60 -5.28 -13.04
CA LEU A 93 2.58 -6.00 -12.20
C LEU A 93 4.05 -5.63 -12.49
N ASN A 94 4.31 -4.86 -13.54
CA ASN A 94 5.62 -4.28 -13.81
C ASN A 94 5.66 -2.79 -13.40
N SER A 95 4.67 -2.34 -12.62
CA SER A 95 4.59 -0.96 -12.17
C SER A 95 5.70 -0.65 -11.15
N PRO A 96 6.42 0.48 -11.32
CA PRO A 96 7.35 0.97 -10.30
C PRO A 96 6.64 1.37 -9.00
N PHE A 97 5.31 1.50 -9.03
CA PHE A 97 4.48 1.90 -7.90
C PHE A 97 3.84 0.71 -7.14
N LEU A 98 4.23 -0.54 -7.44
CA LEU A 98 3.71 -1.73 -6.74
C LEU A 98 3.95 -1.69 -5.22
N LEU A 99 5.12 -1.24 -4.77
CA LEU A 99 5.38 -1.10 -3.34
C LEU A 99 4.53 0.03 -2.73
N TYR A 100 4.28 1.09 -3.50
CA TYR A 100 3.44 2.20 -3.08
C TYR A 100 1.97 1.77 -2.91
N SER A 101 1.48 0.80 -3.69
CA SER A 101 0.10 0.30 -3.53
C SER A 101 -0.16 -0.50 -2.26
N LEU A 102 0.90 -0.93 -1.56
CA LEU A 102 0.78 -1.56 -0.24
C LEU A 102 0.50 -0.55 0.88
N THR A 103 0.68 0.76 0.64
CA THR A 103 0.48 1.81 1.65
C THR A 103 -0.93 1.80 2.27
N PRO A 104 -2.06 1.74 1.52
CA PRO A 104 -3.39 1.63 2.11
C PRO A 104 -3.62 0.33 2.89
N ILE A 105 -3.00 -0.79 2.47
CA ILE A 105 -3.10 -2.09 3.17
C ILE A 105 -2.37 -2.02 4.52
N MET A 106 -1.14 -1.49 4.52
CA MET A 106 -0.36 -1.29 5.75
C MET A 106 -1.07 -0.34 6.71
N THR A 107 -1.69 0.71 6.16
CA THR A 107 -2.47 1.67 6.92
C THR A 107 -3.68 1.01 7.57
N ALA A 108 -4.40 0.16 6.82
CA ALA A 108 -5.49 -0.65 7.37
C ALA A 108 -5.01 -1.62 8.45
N ALA A 109 -3.87 -2.27 8.26
CA ALA A 109 -3.32 -3.26 9.20
C ALA A 109 -2.89 -2.65 10.54
N LEU A 110 -2.41 -1.40 10.55
CA LEU A 110 -1.94 -0.72 11.75
C LEU A 110 -3.04 0.03 12.51
N LEU A 111 -4.03 0.56 11.79
CA LEU A 111 -4.99 1.53 12.35
C LEU A 111 -6.43 1.04 12.38
N PHE A 112 -6.76 -0.05 11.66
CA PHE A 112 -8.10 -0.63 11.59
C PHE A 112 -8.15 -2.09 12.04
N GLU A 113 -9.34 -2.68 11.97
CA GLU A 113 -9.55 -4.09 12.27
C GLU A 113 -8.90 -4.99 11.21
N GLU A 114 -8.43 -6.16 11.64
CA GLU A 114 -7.80 -7.18 10.77
C GLU A 114 -8.64 -7.50 9.54
N LYS A 115 -9.97 -7.55 9.70
CA LYS A 115 -10.93 -7.80 8.60
C LYS A 115 -10.81 -6.78 7.47
N VAL A 116 -10.54 -5.52 7.78
CA VAL A 116 -10.40 -4.43 6.78
C VAL A 116 -9.08 -4.57 6.03
N ALA A 117 -7.99 -4.88 6.72
CA ALA A 117 -6.69 -5.07 6.07
C ALA A 117 -6.70 -6.30 5.14
N ILE A 118 -7.27 -7.41 5.61
CA ILE A 118 -7.40 -8.64 4.82
C ILE A 118 -8.33 -8.42 3.62
N SER A 119 -9.44 -7.69 3.79
CA SER A 119 -10.35 -7.41 2.68
C SER A 119 -9.68 -6.54 1.60
N LEU A 120 -8.93 -5.50 1.99
CA LEU A 120 -8.16 -4.70 1.02
C LEU A 120 -7.08 -5.54 0.30
N ALA A 121 -6.37 -6.42 1.00
CA ALA A 121 -5.41 -7.33 0.39
C ALA A 121 -6.07 -8.30 -0.61
N ALA A 122 -7.22 -8.87 -0.24
CA ALA A 122 -7.99 -9.75 -1.12
C ALA A 122 -8.51 -8.99 -2.35
N ILE A 123 -9.08 -7.80 -2.16
CA ILE A 123 -9.56 -6.96 -3.27
C ILE A 123 -8.40 -6.57 -4.18
N ALA A 124 -7.25 -6.17 -3.65
CA ALA A 124 -6.08 -5.81 -4.46
C ALA A 124 -5.61 -7.00 -5.32
N THR A 125 -5.56 -8.18 -4.71
CA THR A 125 -5.20 -9.43 -5.39
C THR A 125 -6.18 -9.76 -6.51
N ILE A 126 -7.48 -9.71 -6.24
CA ILE A 126 -8.53 -10.00 -7.22
C ILE A 126 -8.48 -8.99 -8.37
N VAL A 127 -8.40 -7.70 -8.05
CA VAL A 127 -8.35 -6.62 -9.04
C VAL A 127 -7.15 -6.79 -9.96
N LEU A 128 -5.95 -7.05 -9.42
CA LEU A 128 -4.76 -7.28 -10.25
C LEU A 128 -4.83 -8.60 -11.02
N SER A 129 -5.41 -9.65 -10.45
CA SER A 129 -5.62 -10.92 -11.16
C SER A 129 -6.58 -10.74 -12.34
N ILE A 130 -7.67 -10.00 -12.17
CA ILE A 130 -8.62 -9.68 -13.25
C ILE A 130 -7.96 -8.78 -14.30
N ALA A 131 -7.23 -7.75 -13.86
CA ALA A 131 -6.48 -6.87 -14.75
C ALA A 131 -5.45 -7.66 -15.58
N HIS A 132 -4.80 -8.64 -14.96
CA HIS A 132 -3.76 -9.44 -15.58
C HIS A 132 -4.30 -10.57 -16.46
N LEU A 133 -5.36 -11.27 -16.05
CA LEU A 133 -5.86 -12.47 -16.76
C LEU A 133 -7.01 -12.18 -17.73
N ALA A 134 -7.94 -11.30 -17.35
CA ALA A 134 -9.15 -11.06 -18.13
C ALA A 134 -9.01 -9.82 -19.02
N LEU A 135 -8.75 -8.65 -18.43
CA LEU A 135 -8.71 -7.38 -19.16
C LEU A 135 -7.63 -7.37 -20.26
N SER A 136 -6.51 -8.04 -20.01
CA SER A 136 -5.40 -8.14 -20.96
C SER A 136 -5.70 -9.02 -22.19
N GLN A 137 -6.60 -10.01 -22.06
CA GLN A 137 -7.00 -10.91 -23.14
C GLN A 137 -8.13 -10.33 -24.00
N PHE A 138 -9.04 -9.55 -23.38
CA PHE A 138 -10.22 -9.03 -24.08
C PHE A 138 -10.03 -7.64 -24.68
N ILE A 139 -9.02 -6.88 -24.24
CA ILE A 139 -8.81 -5.50 -24.68
C ILE A 139 -7.35 -5.33 -25.10
N GLU A 140 -7.12 -5.11 -26.40
CA GLU A 140 -5.77 -4.92 -26.97
C GLU A 140 -4.98 -3.81 -26.25
N ARG A 141 -5.68 -2.78 -25.77
CA ARG A 141 -5.12 -1.68 -24.98
C ARG A 141 -4.48 -2.13 -23.65
N PHE A 142 -4.76 -3.33 -23.15
CA PHE A 142 -4.22 -3.88 -21.89
C PHE A 142 -3.28 -5.08 -22.10
N THR A 143 -2.95 -5.42 -23.35
CA THR A 143 -2.03 -6.52 -23.68
C THR A 143 -0.63 -6.33 -23.09
N TRP A 144 -0.19 -5.08 -22.87
CA TRP A 144 1.08 -4.77 -22.19
C TRP A 144 1.13 -5.20 -20.73
N ILE A 145 -0.02 -5.39 -20.06
CA ILE A 145 -0.08 -5.93 -18.69
C ILE A 145 0.43 -7.39 -18.64
N MET A 146 0.38 -8.13 -19.76
CA MET A 146 0.80 -9.53 -19.88
C MET A 146 2.26 -9.75 -20.31
N GLN A 147 3.00 -8.72 -20.71
CA GLN A 147 4.25 -8.87 -21.50
C GLN A 147 5.50 -9.40 -20.76
N GLY A 148 5.36 -10.01 -19.58
CA GLY A 148 6.48 -10.63 -18.87
C GLY A 148 5.99 -11.75 -17.96
N TYR A 149 6.90 -12.58 -17.48
CA TYR A 149 6.71 -13.69 -16.51
C TYR A 149 6.01 -13.26 -15.20
N ASN A 150 4.77 -12.81 -15.31
CA ASN A 150 4.10 -12.02 -14.28
C ASN A 150 3.22 -12.87 -13.37
N LEU A 151 3.04 -14.17 -13.65
CA LEU A 151 2.42 -15.09 -12.69
C LEU A 151 3.25 -15.13 -11.39
N THR A 152 4.58 -15.20 -11.51
CA THR A 152 5.49 -15.16 -10.36
C THR A 152 5.36 -13.84 -9.61
N MET A 153 5.35 -12.69 -10.31
CA MET A 153 5.12 -11.38 -9.68
C MET A 153 3.73 -11.23 -9.07
N LEU A 154 2.69 -11.82 -9.68
CA LEU A 154 1.35 -11.84 -9.12
C LEU A 154 1.31 -12.63 -7.82
N ILE A 155 1.94 -13.81 -7.79
CA ILE A 155 2.06 -14.63 -6.58
C ILE A 155 2.84 -13.89 -5.49
N ILE A 156 3.99 -13.29 -5.84
CA ILE A 156 4.80 -12.51 -4.91
C ILE A 156 3.98 -11.33 -4.37
N TYR A 157 3.35 -10.55 -5.24
CA TYR A 157 2.53 -9.42 -4.83
C TYR A 157 1.39 -9.84 -3.90
N THR A 158 0.67 -10.90 -4.25
CA THR A 158 -0.40 -11.47 -3.44
C THR A 158 0.10 -11.85 -2.06
N LEU A 159 1.22 -12.58 -1.99
CA LEU A 159 1.84 -12.98 -0.73
C LEU A 159 2.22 -11.76 0.11
N PHE A 160 2.84 -10.75 -0.50
CA PHE A 160 3.19 -9.50 0.17
C PHE A 160 1.96 -8.73 0.68
N CYS A 161 0.86 -8.69 -0.07
CA CYS A 161 -0.39 -8.07 0.38
C CYS A 161 -0.93 -8.75 1.65
N PHE A 162 -1.00 -10.08 1.68
CA PHE A 162 -1.50 -10.81 2.84
C PHE A 162 -0.55 -10.75 4.04
N VAL A 163 0.77 -10.79 3.80
CA VAL A 163 1.78 -10.59 4.84
C VAL A 163 1.67 -9.18 5.44
N ALA A 164 1.57 -8.15 4.60
CA ALA A 164 1.39 -6.76 5.04
C ALA A 164 0.08 -6.55 5.82
N ALA A 165 -0.99 -7.27 5.47
CA ALA A 165 -2.25 -7.23 6.21
C ALA A 165 -2.17 -7.92 7.58
N THR A 166 -1.44 -9.04 7.68
CA THR A 166 -1.51 -9.94 8.85
C THR A 166 -0.41 -9.67 9.89
N VAL A 167 0.82 -9.39 9.44
CA VAL A 167 1.99 -9.25 10.35
C VAL A 167 1.81 -8.12 11.36
N PRO A 168 1.42 -6.88 10.96
CA PRO A 168 1.26 -5.79 11.91
C PRO A 168 0.23 -6.11 13.00
N TYR A 169 -0.85 -6.80 12.63
CA TYR A 169 -1.90 -7.20 13.57
C TYR A 169 -1.40 -8.22 14.59
N ARG A 170 -0.65 -9.24 14.15
CA ARG A 170 -0.05 -10.24 15.05
C ARG A 170 0.96 -9.61 16.01
N ILE A 171 1.78 -8.68 15.53
CA ILE A 171 2.72 -7.93 16.37
C ILE A 171 1.95 -7.09 17.39
N ASN A 172 0.92 -6.36 16.96
CA ASN A 172 0.12 -5.51 17.85
C ASN A 172 -0.61 -6.32 18.94
N LEU A 173 -1.19 -7.47 18.60
CA LEU A 173 -1.80 -8.38 19.57
C LEU A 173 -0.80 -8.86 20.63
N ASN A 174 0.43 -9.17 20.23
CA ASN A 174 1.47 -9.60 21.17
C ASN A 174 1.89 -8.47 22.12
N ILE A 175 2.00 -7.24 21.59
CA ILE A 175 2.28 -6.04 22.41
C ILE A 175 1.15 -5.82 23.42
N ARG A 176 -0.11 -5.89 22.97
CA ARG A 176 -1.27 -5.72 23.86
C ARG A 176 -1.31 -6.78 24.97
N ARG A 177 -1.10 -8.05 24.63
CA ARG A 177 -1.06 -9.15 25.62
C ARG A 177 0.09 -9.00 26.62
N ARG A 178 1.24 -8.48 26.18
CA ARG A 178 2.38 -8.21 27.05
C ARG A 178 2.05 -7.10 28.05
N ILE A 179 1.47 -5.99 27.57
CA ILE A 179 1.05 -4.87 28.42
C ILE A 179 -0.01 -5.32 29.43
N GLU A 180 -1.00 -6.10 29.00
CA GLU A 180 -2.04 -6.65 29.90
C GLU A 180 -1.42 -7.56 30.98
N ARG A 181 -0.41 -8.39 30.62
CA ARG A 181 0.33 -9.19 31.61
C ARG A 181 1.15 -8.34 32.58
N GLU A 182 1.85 -7.33 32.11
CA GLU A 182 2.65 -6.44 32.95
C GLU A 182 1.77 -5.67 33.94
N ALA A 183 0.59 -5.19 33.51
CA ALA A 183 -0.38 -4.54 34.37
C ALA A 183 -0.95 -5.47 35.46
N ILE A 184 -1.27 -6.73 35.13
CA ILE A 184 -1.75 -7.72 36.12
C ILE A 184 -0.68 -8.02 37.17
N ILE A 185 0.60 -8.01 36.79
CA ILE A 185 1.71 -8.25 37.72
C ILE A 185 1.89 -7.05 38.66
N GLU A 186 1.73 -5.82 38.17
CA GLU A 186 1.72 -4.61 39.00
C GLU A 186 0.54 -4.57 39.97
N GLU A 187 -0.67 -4.95 39.54
CA GLU A 187 -1.85 -4.99 40.43
C GLU A 187 -1.75 -6.03 41.56
N ARG A 188 -0.93 -7.07 41.38
CA ARG A 188 -0.72 -8.13 42.39
C ARG A 188 0.41 -7.84 43.38
N ARG A 189 1.08 -6.70 43.25
CA ARG A 189 2.25 -6.33 44.06
C ARG A 189 1.90 -5.22 45.06
#